data_AF-A0A955TBH0-F1
#
_entry.id   AF-A0A955TBH0-F1
#
_cell.length_a   1.000
_cell.length_b   1.000
_cell.length_c   1.000
_cell.angle_alpha   90.00
_cell.angle_beta   90.00
_cell.angle_gamma   90.00
#
_symmetry.space_group_name_H-M   'P 1'
#
loop_
_entity.id
_entity.type
_entity.pdbx_description
1 polymer ?
#
loop_
_entity_poly.entity_id
_entity_poly.type
_entity_poly.pdbx_seq_one_letter_code
_entity_poly.pdbx_strand_id
1 'polypeptide(L)'
;MSPESAAIVQKVWNYCHVLRDDGVSYGDYVEQLTYLLFLKMADEQTKPPFKKASIVPKRYDWQSLMRVDGDELEIQYRHILENLGKEKGTLGVIFRKAQNKIQDPAKLRRLIKTIDEETWLGLDVDVKGDIYEGLLQKNAEDTKSGAGQYFTPRPLTKAMVE
;
A
#
# COMPACT_ATOMS: atom_id res chain seq x y z
N MET A 1 -18.19 -6.50 0.40
CA MET A 1 -17.69 -5.44 -0.50
C MET A 1 -18.81 -4.50 -0.93
N SER A 2 -18.79 -3.27 -0.40
CA SER A 2 -19.68 -2.17 -0.82
C SER A 2 -19.32 -1.65 -2.23
N PRO A 3 -20.23 -0.99 -2.95
CA PRO A 3 -19.94 -0.44 -4.29
C PRO A 3 -18.77 0.56 -4.31
N GLU A 4 -18.62 1.35 -3.24
CA GLU A 4 -17.53 2.31 -3.07
C GLU A 4 -16.17 1.62 -2.88
N SER A 5 -16.13 0.60 -2.02
CA SER A 5 -14.93 -0.23 -1.84
C SER A 5 -14.50 -0.92 -3.14
N ALA A 6 -15.47 -1.41 -3.92
CA ALA A 6 -15.23 -2.02 -5.22
C ALA A 6 -14.57 -1.04 -6.21
N ALA A 7 -15.03 0.22 -6.24
CA ALA A 7 -14.49 1.23 -7.14
C ALA A 7 -13.03 1.57 -6.81
N ILE A 8 -12.70 1.70 -5.52
CA ILE A 8 -11.33 1.98 -5.06
C ILE A 8 -10.41 0.78 -5.34
N VAL A 9 -10.85 -0.45 -5.02
CA VAL A 9 -10.11 -1.67 -5.40
C VAL A 9 -9.85 -1.69 -6.89
N GLN A 10 -10.84 -1.36 -7.73
CA GLN A 10 -10.67 -1.36 -9.18
C GLN A 10 -9.70 -0.27 -9.66
N LYS A 11 -9.71 0.94 -9.08
CA LYS A 11 -8.74 1.98 -9.42
C LYS A 11 -7.31 1.55 -9.09
N VAL A 12 -7.08 1.04 -7.88
CA VAL A 12 -5.79 0.50 -7.45
C VAL A 12 -5.39 -0.70 -8.31
N TRP A 13 -6.35 -1.59 -8.61
CA TRP A 13 -6.15 -2.76 -9.44
C TRP A 13 -5.76 -2.41 -10.89
N ASN A 14 -6.41 -1.40 -11.48
CA ASN A 14 -6.06 -0.88 -12.80
C ASN A 14 -4.63 -0.35 -12.83
N TYR A 15 -4.16 0.22 -11.73
CA TYR A 15 -2.77 0.63 -11.60
C TYR A 15 -1.81 -0.57 -11.50
N CYS A 16 -2.22 -1.66 -10.85
CA CYS A 16 -1.44 -2.92 -10.82
C CYS A 16 -1.09 -3.39 -12.24
N HIS A 17 -2.04 -3.28 -13.18
CA HIS A 17 -1.82 -3.67 -14.56
C HIS A 17 -0.69 -2.85 -15.22
N VAL A 18 -0.62 -1.55 -14.95
CA VAL A 18 0.43 -0.65 -15.51
C VAL A 18 1.84 -0.99 -14.99
N LEU A 19 1.94 -1.55 -13.79
CA LEU A 19 3.22 -1.99 -13.21
C LEU A 19 3.60 -3.42 -13.59
N ARG A 20 2.60 -4.29 -13.79
CA ARG A 20 2.80 -5.65 -14.31
C ARG A 20 3.52 -5.64 -15.66
N ASP A 21 3.15 -4.70 -16.53
CA ASP A 21 3.72 -4.59 -17.88
C ASP A 21 5.23 -4.28 -17.88
N ASP A 22 5.78 -3.81 -16.76
CA ASP A 22 7.22 -3.55 -16.57
C ASP A 22 7.97 -4.66 -15.83
N GLY A 23 7.34 -5.81 -15.65
CA GLY A 23 7.98 -6.96 -15.01
C GLY A 23 8.01 -6.89 -13.47
N VAL A 24 7.31 -5.94 -12.85
CA VAL A 24 7.08 -5.97 -11.40
C VAL A 24 6.10 -7.10 -11.10
N SER A 25 6.47 -8.02 -10.20
CA SER A 25 5.59 -9.11 -9.83
C SER A 25 4.38 -8.60 -9.04
N TYR A 26 3.25 -9.31 -9.12
CA TYR A 26 2.05 -8.95 -8.37
C TYR A 26 2.31 -8.87 -6.86
N GLY A 27 3.12 -9.79 -6.32
CA GLY A 27 3.50 -9.77 -4.90
C GLY A 27 4.28 -8.52 -4.54
N ASP A 28 5.27 -8.16 -5.36
CA ASP A 28 6.07 -6.95 -5.14
C ASP A 28 5.19 -5.69 -5.17
N TYR A 29 4.23 -5.60 -6.10
CA TYR A 29 3.33 -4.44 -6.15
C TYR A 29 2.45 -4.31 -4.91
N VAL A 30 1.81 -5.41 -4.46
CA VAL A 30 0.96 -5.38 -3.26
C VAL A 30 1.77 -4.95 -2.04
N GLU A 31 3.04 -5.39 -1.96
CA GLU A 31 3.97 -4.94 -0.93
C GLU A 31 4.21 -3.42 -1.00
N GLN A 32 4.57 -2.88 -2.18
CA GLN A 32 4.80 -1.44 -2.34
C GLN A 32 3.56 -0.60 -2.04
N LEU A 33 2.41 -1.05 -2.50
CA LEU A 33 1.14 -0.42 -2.22
C LEU A 33 0.86 -0.39 -0.71
N THR A 34 1.16 -1.47 0.00
CA THR A 34 0.97 -1.55 1.45
C THR A 34 1.78 -0.49 2.18
N TYR A 35 3.05 -0.30 1.80
CA TYR A 35 3.92 0.73 2.37
C TYR A 35 3.38 2.14 2.11
N LEU A 36 3.02 2.44 0.87
CA LEU A 36 2.51 3.77 0.49
C LEU A 36 1.17 4.10 1.14
N LEU A 37 0.23 3.14 1.17
CA LEU A 37 -1.06 3.31 1.84
C LEU A 37 -0.88 3.55 3.33
N PHE A 38 0.04 2.83 3.97
CA PHE A 38 0.34 3.07 5.38
C PHE A 38 0.82 4.50 5.63
N LEU A 39 1.76 4.99 4.82
CA LEU A 39 2.27 6.37 4.93
C LEU A 39 1.16 7.40 4.70
N LYS A 40 0.32 7.21 3.68
CA LYS A 40 -0.82 8.07 3.38
C LYS A 40 -1.82 8.10 4.54
N MET A 41 -2.22 6.94 5.06
CA MET A 41 -3.14 6.86 6.20
C MET A 41 -2.54 7.48 7.46
N ALA A 42 -1.24 7.29 7.71
CA ALA A 42 -0.55 7.92 8.83
C ALA A 42 -0.57 9.45 8.70
N ASP A 43 -0.34 10.00 7.51
CA ASP A 43 -0.43 11.43 7.22
C ASP A 43 -1.86 11.97 7.40
N GLU A 44 -2.88 11.28 6.90
CA GLU A 44 -4.29 11.67 7.08
C GLU A 44 -4.69 11.68 8.57
N GLN A 45 -4.12 10.81 9.42
CA GLN A 45 -4.44 10.79 10.85
C GLN A 45 -3.94 12.07 11.56
N THR A 46 -2.92 12.73 11.02
CA THR A 46 -2.41 13.99 11.55
C THR A 46 -3.27 15.19 11.16
N LYS A 47 -4.14 15.04 10.16
CA LYS A 47 -4.99 16.09 9.61
C LYS A 47 -6.39 16.09 10.25
N PRO A 48 -7.17 17.18 10.12
CA PRO A 48 -8.59 17.15 10.47
C PRO A 48 -9.32 16.02 9.72
N PRO A 49 -10.26 15.30 10.36
CA PRO A 49 -10.84 15.56 11.69
C PRO A 49 -10.05 14.97 12.88
N PHE A 50 -9.07 14.10 12.65
CA PHE A 50 -8.45 13.30 13.72
C PHE A 50 -7.37 14.02 14.52
N LYS A 51 -6.52 14.84 13.87
CA LYS A 51 -5.44 15.64 14.49
C LYS A 51 -4.54 14.86 15.47
N LYS A 52 -4.22 13.61 15.16
CA LYS A 52 -3.35 12.77 16.00
C LYS A 52 -1.87 13.15 15.83
N ALA A 53 -1.05 12.78 16.81
CA ALA A 53 0.39 12.88 16.67
C ALA A 53 0.89 11.97 15.55
N SER A 54 1.83 12.46 14.74
CA SER A 54 2.46 11.64 13.70
C SER A 54 3.25 10.51 14.34
N ILE A 55 2.97 9.29 13.92
CA ILE A 55 3.80 8.11 14.26
C ILE A 55 5.06 8.07 13.39
N VAL A 56 5.00 8.64 12.17
CA VAL A 56 6.10 8.63 11.21
C VAL A 56 6.97 9.88 11.42
N PRO A 57 8.31 9.75 11.48
CA PRO A 57 9.20 10.91 11.53
C PRO A 57 9.03 11.82 10.31
N LYS A 58 9.04 13.15 10.51
CA LYS A 58 8.78 14.15 9.44
C LYS A 58 9.67 14.03 8.20
N ARG A 59 10.89 13.51 8.34
CA ARG A 59 11.81 13.32 7.20
C ARG A 59 11.42 12.16 6.29
N TYR A 60 10.51 11.30 6.77
CA TYR A 60 10.11 10.07 6.11
C TYR A 60 8.58 9.96 5.96
N ASP A 61 7.87 11.07 6.11
CA ASP A 61 6.41 11.11 6.03
C ASP A 61 5.91 11.19 4.57
N TRP A 62 4.59 11.07 4.40
CA TRP A 62 3.96 11.17 3.07
C TRP A 62 4.30 12.49 2.35
N GLN A 63 4.34 13.60 3.10
CA GLN A 63 4.64 14.91 2.52
C GLN A 63 6.09 15.01 2.05
N SER A 64 7.01 14.23 2.61
CA SER A 64 8.39 14.16 2.13
C SER A 64 8.49 13.51 0.75
N LEU A 65 7.64 12.51 0.44
CA LEU A 65 7.53 11.91 -0.89
C LEU A 65 6.90 12.86 -1.92
N MET A 66 5.87 13.59 -1.51
CA MET A 66 5.15 14.49 -2.41
C MET A 66 6.01 15.65 -2.93
N ARG A 67 7.01 16.07 -2.15
CA ARG A 67 7.88 17.22 -2.45
C ARG A 67 9.01 16.96 -3.43
N VAL A 68 9.29 15.70 -3.74
CA VAL A 68 10.38 15.30 -4.64
C VAL A 68 9.82 14.59 -5.87
N ASP A 69 10.61 14.57 -6.94
CA ASP A 69 10.25 14.00 -8.24
C ASP A 69 11.48 13.33 -8.89
N GLY A 70 11.27 12.50 -9.91
CA GLY A 70 12.36 11.84 -10.65
C GLY A 70 13.26 10.98 -9.76
N ASP A 71 14.56 10.98 -10.01
CA ASP A 71 15.53 10.16 -9.27
C ASP A 71 15.54 10.48 -7.76
N GLU A 72 15.29 11.74 -7.38
CA GLU A 72 15.18 12.13 -5.97
C GLU A 72 14.01 11.44 -5.27
N LEU A 73 12.90 11.24 -5.97
CA LEU A 73 11.75 10.50 -5.43
C LEU A 73 12.09 9.05 -5.14
N GLU A 74 12.80 8.39 -6.06
CA GLU A 74 13.21 7.00 -5.88
C GLU A 74 14.17 6.86 -4.68
N ILE A 75 15.15 7.77 -4.58
CA ILE A 75 16.10 7.83 -3.46
C ILE A 75 15.36 8.08 -2.14
N GLN A 76 14.44 9.05 -2.12
CA GLN A 76 13.67 9.39 -0.92
C GLN A 76 12.81 8.19 -0.48
N TYR A 77 12.14 7.52 -1.40
CA TYR A 77 11.34 6.34 -1.09
C TYR A 77 12.20 5.20 -0.54
N ARG A 78 13.38 4.94 -1.13
CA ARG A 78 14.33 3.95 -0.61
C ARG A 78 14.76 4.26 0.83
N HIS A 79 15.10 5.53 1.11
CA HIS A 79 15.47 5.95 2.46
C HIS A 79 14.31 5.83 3.46
N ILE A 80 13.08 6.10 3.04
CA ILE A 80 11.90 5.91 3.89
C ILE A 80 11.77 4.44 4.30
N LEU A 81 11.76 3.53 3.32
CA LEU A 81 11.62 2.09 3.59
C LEU A 81 12.72 1.59 4.53
N GLU A 82 13.97 1.99 4.27
CA GLU A 82 15.12 1.56 5.08
C GLU A 82 15.05 2.10 6.52
N ASN A 83 14.78 3.39 6.70
CA ASN A 83 14.81 4.02 8.02
C ASN A 83 13.61 3.64 8.87
N LEU A 84 12.41 3.55 8.27
CA LEU A 84 11.23 3.08 9.00
C LEU A 84 11.38 1.60 9.41
N GLY A 85 12.07 0.78 8.61
CA GLY A 85 12.39 -0.59 8.96
C GLY A 85 13.35 -0.75 10.16
N LYS A 86 14.06 0.32 10.55
CA LYS A 86 14.95 0.36 11.71
C LYS A 86 14.26 0.88 12.98
N GLU A 87 13.04 1.42 12.87
CA GLU A 87 12.29 1.92 14.01
C GLU A 87 11.85 0.79 14.96
N LYS A 88 11.47 1.16 16.19
CA LYS A 88 10.91 0.20 17.16
C LYS A 88 9.39 0.10 17.01
N GLY A 89 8.81 -0.98 17.55
CA GLY A 89 7.37 -1.18 17.58
C GLY A 89 6.78 -1.45 16.19
N THR A 90 5.54 -1.00 15.98
CA THR A 90 4.75 -1.34 14.78
C THR A 90 5.40 -0.88 13.47
N LEU A 91 6.04 0.30 13.45
CA LEU A 91 6.72 0.79 12.24
C LEU A 91 7.84 -0.14 11.80
N GLY A 92 8.72 -0.52 12.72
CA GLY A 92 9.80 -1.45 12.43
C GLY A 92 9.31 -2.83 11.98
N VAL A 93 8.15 -3.27 12.45
CA VAL A 93 7.53 -4.54 12.03
C VAL A 93 7.00 -4.43 10.60
N ILE A 94 6.27 -3.35 10.28
CA ILE A 94 5.68 -3.15 8.96
C ILE A 94 6.76 -3.00 7.89
N PHE A 95 7.78 -2.17 8.15
CA PHE A 95 8.82 -1.85 7.16
C PHE A 95 10.05 -2.76 7.27
N ARG A 96 9.95 -3.88 7.98
CA ARG A 96 11.11 -4.74 8.26
C ARG A 96 11.68 -5.30 6.96
N LYS A 97 12.94 -4.93 6.66
CA LYS A 97 13.62 -5.31 5.40
C LYS A 97 12.84 -4.88 4.14
N ALA A 98 12.01 -3.85 4.24
CA ALA A 98 11.31 -3.30 3.09
C ALA A 98 12.31 -2.83 2.03
N GLN A 99 12.00 -3.10 0.76
CA GLN A 99 12.81 -2.71 -0.38
C GLN A 99 11.93 -2.07 -1.44
N ASN A 100 12.45 -1.05 -2.12
CA ASN A 100 11.79 -0.53 -3.29
C ASN A 100 11.90 -1.56 -4.44
N LYS A 101 10.75 -1.89 -5.03
CA LYS A 101 10.65 -2.78 -6.20
C LYS A 101 10.21 -2.06 -7.47
N ILE A 102 9.89 -0.78 -7.39
CA ILE A 102 9.50 0.08 -8.52
C ILE A 102 10.74 0.82 -9.00
N GLN A 103 11.29 0.40 -10.14
CA GLN A 103 12.51 0.96 -10.71
C GLN A 103 12.28 2.26 -11.49
N ASP A 104 11.07 2.46 -12.04
CA ASP A 104 10.73 3.66 -12.82
C ASP A 104 10.17 4.76 -11.89
N PRO A 105 10.88 5.90 -11.73
CA PRO A 105 10.43 6.98 -10.86
C PRO A 105 9.14 7.67 -11.34
N ALA A 106 8.88 7.72 -12.65
CA ALA A 106 7.66 8.31 -13.19
C ALA A 106 6.45 7.44 -12.82
N LYS A 107 6.63 6.12 -12.80
CA LYS A 107 5.61 5.20 -12.31
C LYS A 107 5.41 5.33 -10.82
N LEU A 108 6.48 5.30 -10.02
CA LEU A 108 6.37 5.55 -8.57
C LEU A 108 5.61 6.85 -8.27
N ARG A 109 5.91 7.95 -8.99
CA ARG A 109 5.20 9.22 -8.87
C ARG A 109 3.72 9.10 -9.21
N ARG A 110 3.38 8.42 -10.31
CA ARG A 110 2.00 8.21 -10.71
C ARG A 110 1.22 7.40 -9.67
N LEU A 111 1.82 6.36 -9.08
CA LEU A 111 1.20 5.56 -8.01
C LEU A 111 0.91 6.42 -6.79
N ILE A 112 1.91 7.18 -6.33
CA ILE A 112 1.80 8.08 -5.19
C ILE A 112 0.68 9.08 -5.42
N LYS A 113 0.62 9.69 -6.61
CA LYS A 113 -0.44 10.65 -6.96
C LYS A 113 -1.83 10.00 -6.95
N THR A 114 -1.98 8.81 -7.52
CA THR A 114 -3.27 8.09 -7.51
C THR A 114 -3.73 7.74 -6.10
N ILE A 115 -2.80 7.37 -5.21
CA ILE A 115 -3.11 7.15 -3.79
C ILE A 115 -3.49 8.47 -3.10
N ASP A 116 -2.83 9.57 -3.46
CA ASP A 116 -3.06 10.88 -2.84
C ASP A 116 -4.43 11.48 -3.18
N GLU A 117 -4.95 11.21 -4.38
CA GLU A 117 -6.24 11.66 -4.90
C GLU A 117 -7.45 11.09 -4.13
N GLU A 118 -7.25 10.02 -3.37
CA GLU A 118 -8.31 9.35 -2.59
C GLU A 118 -8.15 9.63 -1.08
N THR A 119 -9.28 9.64 -0.36
CA THR A 119 -9.29 9.77 1.12
C THR A 119 -9.47 8.40 1.75
N TRP A 120 -8.41 7.87 2.38
CA TRP A 120 -8.39 6.49 2.85
C TRP A 120 -9.00 6.33 4.23
N LEU A 121 -8.77 7.27 5.15
CA LEU A 121 -9.29 7.21 6.51
C LEU A 121 -10.79 7.39 6.62
N GLY A 122 -11.41 8.08 5.65
CA GLY A 122 -12.86 8.24 5.55
C GLY A 122 -13.60 6.94 5.23
N LEU A 123 -12.88 5.91 4.77
CA LEU A 123 -13.43 4.59 4.54
C LEU A 123 -13.62 3.85 5.86
N ASP A 124 -14.72 3.12 5.98
CA ASP A 124 -14.96 2.19 7.09
C ASP A 124 -13.77 1.23 7.27
N VAL A 125 -13.47 0.80 8.50
CA VAL A 125 -12.46 -0.21 8.79
C VAL A 125 -12.77 -1.51 8.03
N ASP A 126 -14.05 -1.87 7.93
CA ASP A 126 -14.50 -3.03 7.16
C ASP A 126 -14.23 -2.84 5.66
N VAL A 127 -14.37 -1.62 5.15
CA VAL A 127 -14.06 -1.29 3.75
C VAL A 127 -12.56 -1.39 3.48
N LYS A 128 -11.71 -0.93 4.39
CA LYS A 128 -10.24 -1.07 4.28
C LYS A 128 -9.83 -2.54 4.27
N GLY A 129 -10.41 -3.33 5.18
CA GLY A 129 -10.23 -4.78 5.21
C GLY A 129 -10.63 -5.43 3.90
N ASP A 130 -11.84 -5.14 3.41
CA ASP A 130 -12.35 -5.63 2.12
C ASP A 130 -11.44 -5.25 0.94
N ILE A 131 -10.86 -4.05 0.94
CA ILE A 131 -9.92 -3.60 -0.10
C ILE A 131 -8.64 -4.45 -0.08
N TYR A 132 -8.01 -4.60 1.09
CA TYR A 132 -6.79 -5.41 1.22
C TYR A 132 -7.06 -6.88 0.89
N GLU A 133 -8.14 -7.45 1.41
CA GLU A 133 -8.55 -8.83 1.14
C GLU A 133 -8.85 -9.04 -0.34
N GLY A 134 -9.55 -8.09 -0.99
CA GLY A 134 -9.82 -8.15 -2.42
C GLY A 134 -8.55 -8.10 -3.27
N LEU A 135 -7.56 -7.29 -2.88
CA LEU A 135 -6.25 -7.26 -3.54
C LEU A 135 -5.48 -8.58 -3.37
N LEU A 136 -5.51 -9.16 -2.17
CA LEU A 136 -4.88 -10.46 -1.88
C LEU A 136 -5.57 -11.60 -2.63
N GLN A 137 -6.90 -11.61 -2.66
CA GLN A 137 -7.69 -12.61 -3.36
C GLN A 137 -7.41 -12.55 -4.88
N LYS A 138 -7.47 -11.36 -5.49
CA LYS A 138 -7.14 -11.22 -6.93
C LYS A 138 -5.71 -11.65 -7.25
N ASN A 139 -4.76 -11.40 -6.34
CA ASN A 139 -3.38 -11.84 -6.48
C ASN A 139 -3.26 -13.37 -6.40
N ALA A 140 -3.97 -13.99 -5.46
CA ALA A 140 -4.03 -15.44 -5.28
C ALA A 140 -4.71 -16.18 -6.44
N GLU A 141 -5.70 -15.54 -7.07
CA GLU A 141 -6.42 -16.07 -8.24
C GLU A 141 -5.60 -15.99 -9.55
N ASP A 142 -4.58 -15.12 -9.64
CA ASP A 142 -3.65 -15.15 -10.77
C ASP A 142 -2.67 -16.33 -10.61
N THR A 143 -3.00 -17.46 -11.25
CA THR A 143 -2.19 -18.69 -11.20
C THR A 143 -0.74 -18.52 -11.66
N LYS A 144 -0.43 -17.43 -12.38
CA LYS A 144 0.95 -17.11 -12.82
C LYS A 144 1.79 -16.45 -11.72
N SER A 145 1.16 -15.90 -10.67
CA SER A 145 1.84 -15.21 -9.58
C SER A 145 2.39 -16.18 -8.51
N GLY A 146 1.82 -17.38 -8.40
CA GLY A 146 2.15 -18.34 -7.34
C GLY A 146 1.72 -17.89 -5.94
N ALA A 147 0.95 -16.81 -5.81
CA ALA A 147 0.55 -16.24 -4.52
C ALA A 147 -0.58 -17.00 -3.81
N GLY A 148 -1.26 -17.91 -4.52
CA GLY A 148 -2.30 -18.77 -3.94
C GLY A 148 -1.84 -19.61 -2.76
N GLN A 149 -0.53 -19.87 -2.63
CA GLN A 149 0.07 -20.58 -1.48
C GLN A 149 -0.03 -19.80 -0.16
N TYR A 150 -0.22 -18.47 -0.20
CA TYR A 150 -0.30 -17.60 0.97
C TYR A 150 -1.73 -17.17 1.29
N PHE A 151 -2.73 -17.66 0.54
CA PHE A 151 -4.11 -17.25 0.67
C PHE A 151 -5.00 -18.43 1.10
N THR A 152 -5.96 -18.16 1.98
CA THR A 152 -7.02 -19.11 2.34
C THR A 152 -8.37 -18.44 2.09
N PRO A 153 -9.28 -19.05 1.30
CA PRO A 153 -10.59 -18.47 1.02
C PRO A 153 -11.38 -18.20 2.30
N ARG A 154 -11.96 -16.99 2.40
CA ARG A 154 -12.76 -16.59 3.57
C ARG A 154 -13.94 -17.51 3.88
N PRO A 155 -14.68 -18.08 2.91
CA PRO A 155 -15.70 -19.08 3.20
C PRO A 155 -15.16 -20.29 3.96
N LEU A 156 -13.95 -20.75 3.62
CA LEU A 156 -13.30 -21.88 4.31
C LEU A 156 -12.88 -21.49 5.73
N THR A 157 -12.25 -20.33 5.92
CA THR A 157 -11.88 -19.86 7.26
C THR A 157 -13.10 -19.69 8.16
N LYS A 158 -14.22 -19.18 7.65
CA LYS A 158 -15.47 -19.04 8.41
C LYS A 158 -16.01 -20.39 8.86
N ALA A 159 -16.10 -21.35 7.94
CA ALA A 159 -16.56 -22.71 8.25
C ALA A 159 -15.68 -23.47 9.28
N MET A 160 -14.41 -23.07 9.44
CA MET A 160 -13.50 -23.67 10.44
C MET A 160 -13.57 -23.00 11.82
N VAL A 161 -14.03 -21.75 11.88
CA VAL A 161 -14.08 -20.95 13.11
C VAL A 161 -15.46 -21.03 13.77
N GLU A 162 -16.51 -21.30 12.97
CA GLU A 162 -17.84 -21.71 13.46
C GLU A 162 -17.81 -23.11 14.10
#